data_AF-A0A6N4SSG1-F1
#
_entry.id   AF-A0A6N4SSG1-F1
#
_cell.length_a   1.000
_cell.length_b   1.000
_cell.length_c   1.000
_cell.angle_alpha   90.00
_cell.angle_beta   90.00
_cell.angle_gamma   90.00
#
_symmetry.space_group_name_H-M   'P 1'
#
loop_
_entity.id
_entity.type
_entity.pdbx_description
1 polymer ?
#
loop_
_entity_poly.entity_id
_entity_poly.type
_entity_poly.pdbx_seq_one_letter_code
_entity_poly.pdbx_strand_id
1 'polypeptide(L)' 'MRNILLGFKMTMAVIYTAIGIYLITHPNALAGLVDGNMTLIIGILLILFGSFRGYRAWFIERNM' A
#
# COMPACT_ATOMS: atom_id res chain seq x y z
N MET A 1 -14.71 -17.98 8.27
CA MET A 1 -14.70 -16.94 7.21
C MET A 1 -14.09 -15.61 7.65
N ARG A 2 -14.44 -15.06 8.83
CA ARG A 2 -13.91 -13.78 9.36
C ARG A 2 -12.38 -13.67 9.34
N ASN A 3 -11.66 -14.69 9.83
CA ASN A 3 -10.18 -14.70 9.83
C ASN A 3 -9.54 -14.72 8.43
N ILE A 4 -10.20 -15.33 7.44
CA ILE A 4 -9.72 -15.39 6.05
C ILE A 4 -9.89 -14.02 5.39
N LEU A 5 -11.01 -13.33 5.63
CA LEU A 5 -11.25 -11.98 5.13
C LEU A 5 -10.30 -10.95 5.76
N LEU A 6 -9.99 -11.07 7.05
CA LEU A 6 -8.96 -10.26 7.69
C LEU A 6 -7.59 -10.49 7.02
N GLY A 7 -7.19 -11.76 6.89
CA GLY A 7 -5.92 -12.13 6.24
C GLY A 7 -5.80 -11.50 4.85
N PHE A 8 -6.85 -11.62 4.03
CA PHE A 8 -6.90 -11.00 2.71
C PHE A 8 -6.76 -9.46 2.75
N LYS A 9 -7.46 -8.78 3.66
CA LYS A 9 -7.35 -7.31 3.82
C LYS A 9 -5.93 -6.88 4.22
N MET A 10 -5.28 -7.64 5.10
CA MET A 10 -3.91 -7.38 5.55
C MET A 10 -2.90 -7.63 4.43
N THR A 11 -3.04 -8.71 3.67
CA THR A 11 -2.19 -8.97 2.50
C THR A 11 -2.29 -7.84 1.47
N MET A 12 -3.49 -7.35 1.19
CA MET A 12 -3.68 -6.22 0.27
C MET A 12 -3.00 -4.95 0.78
N ALA A 13 -3.09 -4.65 2.08
CA ALA A 13 -2.40 -3.53 2.68
C ALA A 13 -0.87 -3.63 2.50
N VAL A 14 -0.30 -4.80 2.74
CA VAL A 14 1.14 -5.06 2.54
C VAL A 14 1.55 -4.90 1.08
N ILE A 15 0.74 -5.38 0.13
CA ILE A 15 1.04 -5.23 -1.31
C ILE A 15 1.15 -3.76 -1.70
N TYR A 16 0.17 -2.92 -1.31
CA TYR A 16 0.22 -1.48 -1.63
C TYR A 16 1.47 -0.82 -1.03
N THR A 17 1.81 -1.15 0.22
CA THR A 17 3.02 -0.62 0.87
C THR A 17 4.29 -1.09 0.17
N ALA A 18 4.38 -2.36 -0.23
CA ALA A 18 5.54 -2.91 -0.93
C ALA A 18 5.75 -2.25 -2.30
N ILE A 19 4.67 -2.07 -3.08
CA ILE A 19 4.73 -1.33 -4.35
C ILE A 19 5.18 0.11 -4.11
N GLY A 20 4.66 0.77 -3.08
CA GLY A 20 5.07 2.13 -2.74
C GLY A 20 6.56 2.25 -2.41
N ILE A 21 7.11 1.34 -1.60
CA ILE A 21 8.55 1.27 -1.29
C ILE A 21 9.37 1.02 -2.56
N TYR A 22 8.89 0.14 -3.44
CA TYR A 22 9.55 -0.15 -4.71
C TYR A 22 9.64 1.12 -5.59
N LEU A 23 8.55 1.88 -5.73
CA LEU A 23 8.55 3.12 -6.53
C LEU A 23 9.45 4.21 -5.94
N ILE A 24 9.59 4.29 -4.62
CA ILE A 24 10.52 5.24 -3.98
C ILE A 24 11.99 4.85 -4.23
N THR A 25 12.29 3.55 -4.22
CA THR A 25 13.64 3.04 -4.46
C THR A 25 14.00 2.99 -5.95
N HIS A 26 13.00 2.99 -6.84
CA HIS A 26 13.15 2.96 -8.29
C HIS A 26 12.32 4.08 -8.94
N PRO A 27 12.77 5.36 -8.87
CA PRO A 27 12.01 6.51 -9.36
C PRO A 27 11.74 6.48 -10.87
N ASN A 28 12.45 5.65 -11.63
CA ASN A 28 12.27 5.48 -13.08
C ASN A 28 11.41 4.26 -13.44
N ALA A 29 10.82 3.56 -12.46
CA ALA A 29 10.04 2.35 -12.71
C ALA A 29 8.80 2.58 -13.60
N LEU A 30 8.28 3.81 -13.63
CA LEU A 30 7.15 4.23 -14.46
C LEU A 30 7.58 5.19 -15.58
N ALA A 31 8.86 5.18 -15.96
CA ALA A 31 9.37 6.02 -17.04
C ALA A 31 8.58 5.77 -18.34
N GLY A 32 8.18 6.86 -19.00
CA GLY A 32 7.31 6.81 -20.19
C GLY A 32 5.81 6.87 -19.89
N LEU A 33 5.39 6.66 -18.64
CA LEU A 33 4.01 6.91 -18.19
C LEU A 33 3.91 8.18 -17.36
N VAL A 34 4.88 8.42 -16.46
CA VAL A 34 4.93 9.59 -15.58
C VAL A 34 6.38 10.04 -15.34
N ASP A 35 6.53 11.27 -14.84
CA ASP A 35 7.81 11.82 -14.41
C ASP A 35 8.37 11.11 -13.15
N GLY A 36 9.68 11.20 -12.92
CA GLY A 36 10.33 10.62 -11.74
C GLY A 36 9.79 11.20 -10.43
N ASN A 37 9.50 12.50 -10.37
CA ASN A 37 8.92 13.12 -9.18
C ASN A 37 7.50 12.63 -8.92
N MET A 38 6.71 12.43 -9.98
CA MET A 38 5.37 11.85 -9.87
C MET A 38 5.43 10.40 -9.37
N THR A 39 6.41 9.61 -9.84
CA THR A 39 6.63 8.24 -9.37
C THR A 39 6.90 8.20 -7.87
N LEU A 40 7.73 9.11 -7.36
CA LEU A 40 8.00 9.23 -5.92
C LEU A 40 6.74 9.60 -5.12
N ILE A 41 5.96 10.56 -5.60
CA ILE A 41 4.70 10.97 -4.95
C ILE A 41 3.73 9.80 -4.90
N ILE A 42 3.55 9.07 -6.01
CA ILE A 42 2.70 7.88 -6.07
C ILE A 42 3.21 6.83 -5.06
N GLY A 43 4.52 6.63 -4.98
CA GLY A 43 5.13 5.72 -4.02
C GLY A 43 4.77 6.05 -2.57
N ILE A 44 4.90 7.32 -2.19
CA ILE A 44 4.53 7.81 -0.85
C ILE A 44 3.03 7.60 -0.57
N LEU A 45 2.18 7.95 -1.53
CA LEU A 45 0.73 7.78 -1.40
C LEU A 45 0.33 6.31 -1.22
N LEU A 46 0.98 5.40 -1.93
CA LEU A 46 0.74 3.96 -1.78
C LEU A 46 1.17 3.42 -0.43
N ILE A 47 2.29 3.91 0.13
CA ILE A 47 2.72 3.55 1.49
C ILE A 47 1.69 4.02 2.52
N LEU A 48 1.26 5.28 2.45
CA LEU A 48 0.27 5.83 3.36
C LEU A 48 -1.07 5.10 3.25
N PHE A 49 -1.51 4.83 2.02
CA PHE A 49 -2.75 4.11 1.77
C PHE A 49 -2.71 2.67 2.28
N GLY A 50 -1.63 1.93 1.98
CA GLY A 50 -1.43 0.56 2.47
C GLY A 50 -1.41 0.49 3.99
N SER A 51 -0.64 1.38 4.62
CA SER A 51 -0.53 1.48 6.08
C SER A 51 -1.87 1.81 6.74
N PHE A 52 -2.60 2.80 6.21
CA PHE A 52 -3.93 3.18 6.70
C PHE A 52 -4.93 2.04 6.56
N ARG A 53 -4.94 1.34 5.42
CA ARG A 53 -5.84 0.21 5.17
C ARG A 53 -5.56 -0.95 6.12
N GLY A 54 -4.29 -1.26 6.37
CA GLY A 54 -3.87 -2.28 7.33
C GLY A 54 -4.31 -1.93 8.76
N TYR A 55 -4.07 -0.68 9.19
CA TYR A 55 -4.52 -0.20 10.49
C TYR A 55 -6.04 -0.29 10.64
N ARG A 56 -6.80 0.16 9.64
CA ARG A 56 -8.27 0.10 9.67
C ARG A 56 -8.77 -1.35 9.72
N ALA A 57 -8.19 -2.26 8.94
CA ALA A 57 -8.56 -3.67 8.96
C ALA A 57 -8.31 -4.30 10.34
N TRP A 58 -7.15 -4.05 10.93
CA TRP A 58 -6.81 -4.51 12.27
C TRP A 58 -7.73 -3.92 13.36
N PHE A 59 -7.99 -2.61 13.30
CA PHE A 59 -8.83 -1.90 14.28
C PHE A 59 -10.27 -2.36 14.24
N ILE A 60 -10.84 -2.48 13.03
CA ILE A 60 -12.21 -2.97 12.82
C ILE A 60 -12.37 -4.37 13.41
N GLU A 61 -11.44 -5.28 13.11
CA GLU A 61 -11.61 -6.68 13.51
C GLU A 61 -11.34 -6.92 15.00
N ARG A 62 -10.66 -6.00 15.70
CA ARG A 62 -10.48 -6.03 17.17
C ARG A 62 -11.62 -5.39 17.95
N ASN A 63 -12.34 -4.44 17.36
CA ASN A 63 -13.36 -3.64 18.07
C ASN A 63 -14.81 -3.92 17.64
N MET A 64 -15.04 -4.87 16.72
CA MET A 64 -16.36 -5.40 16.31
C MET A 64 -16.44 -6.91 16.55
#